data_AF-A0AAD7MKU2-F1
#
_entry.id   AF-A0AAD7MKU2-F1
#
_cell.length_a   1.000
_cell.length_b   1.000
_cell.length_c   1.000
_cell.angle_alpha   90.00
_cell.angle_beta   90.00
_cell.angle_gamma   90.00
#
_symmetry.space_group_name_H-M   'P 1'
#
loop_
_entity.id
_entity.type
_entity.pdbx_description
1 polymer ?
#
loop_
_entity_poly.entity_id
_entity_poly.type
_entity_poly.pdbx_seq_one_letter_code
_entity_poly.pdbx_strand_id
1 'polypeptide(L)'
;MLAFTYHVVDAAVFACLMEFPYMKTDTDVANFTAWITSLNNKKVQDWWRNKLQYPWILPSLIKSRSRIHAADWDITESSTNLNEGQHHWTNQRTGVKLSPYEAVETARKLDFQTACEVKDSLETGILHNNSNNILHRMGRKVQRSVNAAAKSREAGKQLTETEELQAQYEEAKAVKKLS
;
A
#
# COMPACT_ATOMS: atom_id res chain seq x y z
N MET A 1 32.96 13.40 -26.70
CA MET A 1 32.06 12.27 -27.03
C MET A 1 32.51 11.05 -26.24
N LEU A 2 31.84 10.74 -25.12
CA LEU A 2 32.09 9.50 -24.39
C LEU A 2 31.28 8.39 -25.06
N ALA A 3 31.96 7.46 -25.72
CA ALA A 3 31.34 6.27 -26.28
C ALA A 3 30.84 5.40 -25.12
N PHE A 4 29.52 5.36 -24.90
CA PHE A 4 28.91 4.36 -24.04
C PHE A 4 28.97 3.02 -24.78
N THR A 5 30.01 2.24 -24.52
CA THR A 5 30.05 0.83 -24.90
C THR A 5 29.02 0.07 -24.05
N TYR A 6 27.93 -0.35 -24.70
CA TYR A 6 27.02 -1.33 -24.13
C TYR A 6 27.76 -2.66 -24.06
N HIS A 7 28.22 -3.02 -22.86
CA HIS A 7 28.72 -4.38 -22.60
C HIS A 7 27.51 -5.31 -22.66
N VAL A 8 27.36 -6.00 -23.79
CA VAL A 8 26.37 -7.06 -23.94
C VAL A 8 26.78 -8.19 -22.98
N VAL A 9 25.94 -8.44 -21.99
CA VAL A 9 26.06 -9.64 -21.17
C VAL A 9 25.53 -10.78 -22.02
N ASP A 10 26.32 -11.85 -22.16
CA ASP A 10 25.90 -13.04 -22.88
C ASP A 10 24.60 -13.59 -22.29
N ALA A 11 23.70 -14.11 -23.13
CA ALA A 11 22.39 -14.59 -22.72
C ALA A 11 22.49 -15.71 -21.68
N ALA A 12 23.52 -16.58 -21.79
CA ALA A 12 23.79 -17.61 -20.79
C ALA A 12 24.21 -17.03 -19.44
N VAL A 13 25.06 -15.99 -19.46
CA VAL A 13 25.48 -15.28 -18.24
C VAL A 13 24.28 -14.55 -17.62
N PHE A 14 23.43 -13.94 -18.44
CA PHE A 14 22.20 -13.30 -17.98
C PHE A 14 21.23 -14.29 -17.32
N ALA A 15 21.02 -15.46 -17.93
CA ALA A 15 20.19 -16.51 -17.33
C ALA A 15 20.72 -16.92 -15.95
N CYS A 16 22.03 -17.19 -15.83
CA CYS A 16 22.66 -17.48 -14.54
C CYS A 16 22.53 -16.33 -13.54
N LEU A 17 22.63 -15.07 -13.99
CA LEU A 17 22.41 -13.91 -13.13
C LEU A 17 21.00 -13.88 -12.56
N MET A 18 19.99 -14.29 -13.33
CA MET A 18 18.59 -14.27 -12.88
C MET A 18 18.25 -15.38 -11.88
N GLU A 19 19.12 -16.37 -11.68
CA GLU A 19 18.91 -17.47 -10.73
C GLU A 19 19.20 -17.08 -9.27
N PHE A 20 19.87 -15.95 -9.05
CA PHE A 20 20.31 -15.54 -7.72
C PHE A 20 19.20 -15.43 -6.64
N PRO A 21 17.93 -15.05 -6.95
CA PRO A 21 16.87 -14.98 -5.94
C PRO A 21 16.47 -16.35 -5.38
N TYR A 22 16.76 -17.44 -6.10
CA TYR A 22 16.34 -18.80 -5.76
C TYR A 22 17.35 -19.57 -4.91
N MET A 23 18.44 -18.92 -4.48
CA MET A 23 19.47 -19.53 -3.64
C MET A 23 18.92 -19.94 -2.27
N LYS A 24 19.23 -21.16 -1.84
CA LYS A 24 18.65 -21.77 -0.63
C LYS A 24 19.57 -21.71 0.58
N THR A 25 20.86 -21.60 0.35
CA THR A 25 21.87 -21.67 1.40
C THR A 25 22.90 -20.56 1.28
N ASP A 26 23.58 -20.26 2.39
CA ASP A 26 24.71 -19.34 2.40
C ASP A 26 25.89 -19.83 1.55
N THR A 27 26.01 -21.15 1.41
CA THR A 27 26.98 -21.77 0.51
C THR A 27 26.68 -21.43 -0.96
N ASP A 28 25.41 -21.42 -1.37
CA ASP A 28 25.02 -21.03 -2.72
C ASP A 28 25.40 -19.57 -3.00
N VAL A 29 25.16 -18.67 -2.03
CA VAL A 29 25.52 -17.25 -2.14
C VAL A 29 27.03 -17.06 -2.25
N ALA A 30 27.81 -17.82 -1.50
CA ALA A 30 29.27 -17.80 -1.58
C ALA A 30 29.77 -18.31 -2.95
N ASN A 31 29.21 -19.42 -3.44
CA ASN A 31 29.52 -19.97 -4.76
C ASN A 31 29.18 -18.99 -5.89
N PHE A 32 28.01 -18.35 -5.81
CA PHE A 32 27.60 -17.32 -6.76
C PHE A 32 28.51 -16.10 -6.71
N THR A 33 28.92 -15.67 -5.51
CA THR A 33 29.87 -14.55 -5.35
C THR A 33 31.22 -14.86 -5.99
N ALA A 34 31.72 -16.09 -5.83
CA ALA A 34 32.96 -16.54 -6.47
C ALA A 34 32.81 -16.57 -8.00
N TRP A 35 31.68 -17.09 -8.50
CA TRP A 35 31.37 -17.08 -9.93
C TRP A 35 31.32 -15.65 -10.50
N ILE A 36 30.61 -14.72 -9.87
CA ILE A 36 30.54 -13.31 -10.29
C ILE A 36 31.93 -12.67 -10.33
N THR A 37 32.79 -12.98 -9.35
CA THR A 37 34.15 -12.45 -9.28
C THR A 37 35.03 -13.01 -10.40
N SER A 38 34.78 -14.26 -10.82
CA SER A 38 35.44 -14.88 -11.97
C SER A 38 34.98 -14.30 -13.32
N LEU A 39 33.78 -13.70 -13.40
CA LEU A 39 33.35 -12.99 -14.59
C LEU A 39 34.22 -11.76 -14.75
N ASN A 40 34.95 -11.64 -15.86
CA ASN A 40 35.76 -10.46 -16.19
C ASN A 40 34.89 -9.26 -16.61
N ASN A 41 33.82 -8.98 -15.86
CA ASN A 41 32.87 -7.91 -16.12
C ASN A 41 32.69 -7.05 -14.87
N LYS A 42 33.40 -5.92 -14.86
CA LYS A 42 33.41 -4.98 -13.73
C LYS A 42 32.00 -4.50 -13.33
N LYS A 43 31.10 -4.29 -14.30
CA LYS A 43 29.74 -3.80 -14.01
C LYS A 43 28.93 -4.82 -13.21
N VAL A 44 29.05 -6.10 -13.57
CA VAL A 44 28.38 -7.20 -12.86
C VAL A 44 28.98 -7.40 -11.47
N GLN A 45 30.31 -7.33 -11.36
CA GLN A 45 30.99 -7.39 -10.06
C GLN A 45 30.58 -6.23 -9.13
N ASP A 46 30.55 -5.00 -9.66
CA ASP A 46 30.12 -3.81 -8.89
C ASP A 46 28.65 -3.93 -8.47
N TRP A 47 27.78 -4.41 -9.36
CA TRP A 47 26.37 -4.66 -9.05
C TRP A 47 26.19 -5.66 -7.90
N TRP A 48 26.93 -6.78 -7.92
CA TRP A 48 26.86 -7.78 -6.86
C TRP A 48 27.44 -7.28 -5.54
N ARG A 49 28.57 -6.55 -5.61
CA ARG A 49 29.17 -5.89 -4.45
C ARG A 49 28.20 -4.94 -3.76
N ASN A 50 27.43 -4.17 -4.54
CA ASN A 50 26.39 -3.31 -4.00
C ASN A 50 25.30 -4.10 -3.24
N LYS A 51 24.91 -5.29 -3.73
CA LYS A 51 23.96 -6.18 -3.02
C LYS A 51 24.53 -6.69 -1.70
N LEU A 52 25.82 -7.01 -1.65
CA LEU A 52 26.50 -7.48 -0.45
C LEU A 52 26.78 -6.37 0.57
N GLN A 53 27.03 -5.14 0.12
CA GLN A 53 27.40 -4.01 0.97
C GLN A 53 26.32 -3.66 1.99
N TYR A 54 25.05 -3.83 1.62
CA TYR A 54 23.92 -3.45 2.46
C TYR A 54 23.23 -4.69 3.02
N PRO A 55 23.30 -4.93 4.34
CA PRO A 55 22.81 -6.16 4.97
C PRO A 55 21.32 -6.44 4.76
N TRP A 56 20.52 -5.42 4.40
CA TRP A 56 19.08 -5.53 4.18
C TRP A 56 18.71 -5.94 2.75
N ILE A 57 19.60 -5.81 1.77
CA ILE A 57 19.23 -6.06 0.37
C ILE A 57 19.01 -7.56 0.10
N LEU A 58 19.96 -8.42 0.48
CA LEU A 58 19.84 -9.85 0.20
C LEU A 58 18.65 -10.51 0.92
N PRO A 59 18.37 -10.23 2.21
CA PRO A 59 17.16 -10.70 2.87
C PRO A 59 15.86 -10.29 2.18
N SER A 60 15.83 -9.14 1.49
CA SER A 60 14.65 -8.69 0.75
C SER A 60 14.49 -9.35 -0.62
N LEU A 61 15.52 -10.04 -1.13
CA LEU A 61 15.52 -10.64 -2.46
C LEU A 61 15.57 -12.18 -2.42
N ILE A 62 16.18 -12.75 -1.38
CA ILE A 62 16.44 -14.19 -1.26
C ILE A 62 15.68 -14.74 -0.06
N LYS A 63 14.76 -15.68 -0.31
CA LYS A 63 13.89 -16.30 0.71
C LYS A 63 14.69 -16.88 1.88
N SER A 64 15.79 -17.58 1.60
CA SER A 64 16.64 -18.22 2.61
C SER A 64 17.32 -17.24 3.58
N ARG A 65 17.45 -15.97 3.17
CA ARG A 65 18.07 -14.90 3.97
C ARG A 65 17.04 -14.01 4.65
N SER A 66 15.78 -14.10 4.25
CA SER A 66 14.68 -13.34 4.81
C SER A 66 14.34 -13.82 6.23
N ARG A 67 13.87 -12.89 7.06
CA ARG A 67 13.25 -13.20 8.37
C ARG A 67 11.73 -13.36 8.27
N ILE A 68 11.15 -13.12 7.11
CA ILE A 68 9.72 -13.34 6.85
C ILE A 68 9.44 -14.84 6.94
N HIS A 69 8.33 -15.20 7.56
CA HIS A 69 7.93 -16.59 7.68
C HIS A 69 7.69 -17.21 6.29
N ALA A 70 8.10 -18.47 6.10
CA ALA A 70 8.09 -19.09 4.77
C ALA A 70 6.71 -19.06 4.10
N ALA A 71 5.63 -19.26 4.87
CA ALA A 71 4.26 -19.19 4.36
C ALA A 71 3.89 -17.77 3.87
N ASP A 72 4.29 -16.73 4.59
CA ASP A 72 4.01 -15.33 4.20
C ASP A 72 4.79 -14.95 2.95
N TRP A 73 6.02 -15.45 2.84
CA TRP A 73 6.85 -15.27 1.65
C TRP A 73 6.24 -15.96 0.42
N ASP A 74 5.70 -17.18 0.58
CA ASP A 74 5.08 -17.94 -0.52
C ASP A 74 3.75 -17.34 -1.00
N ILE A 75 3.04 -16.61 -0.14
CA ILE A 75 1.83 -15.85 -0.50
C ILE A 75 2.21 -14.56 -1.26
N THR A 76 3.43 -14.07 -1.08
CA THR A 76 3.90 -12.87 -1.77
C THR A 76 4.22 -13.23 -3.22
N GLU A 77 3.44 -12.72 -4.18
CA GLU A 77 3.69 -12.98 -5.60
C GLU A 77 5.11 -12.50 -6.00
N SER A 78 5.85 -13.35 -6.73
CA SER A 78 7.20 -13.04 -7.23
C SER A 78 7.23 -11.89 -8.25
N SER A 79 6.07 -11.46 -8.72
CA SER A 79 5.86 -10.27 -9.56
C SER A 79 5.97 -8.97 -8.76
N THR A 80 5.74 -9.02 -7.44
CA THR A 80 5.68 -7.85 -6.58
C THR A 80 7.03 -7.63 -5.94
N ASN A 81 7.75 -6.61 -6.39
CA ASN A 81 8.96 -6.16 -5.72
C ASN A 81 8.58 -5.61 -4.34
N LEU A 82 8.80 -6.40 -3.28
CA LEU A 82 8.54 -6.03 -1.88
C LEU A 82 9.10 -4.64 -1.53
N ASN A 83 10.27 -4.32 -2.10
CA ASN A 83 10.91 -3.03 -1.88
C ASN A 83 10.15 -1.87 -2.56
N GLU A 84 9.57 -2.09 -3.74
CA GLU A 84 8.71 -1.08 -4.40
C GLU A 84 7.38 -0.89 -3.67
N GLY A 85 6.78 -1.97 -3.17
CA GLY A 85 5.58 -1.90 -2.33
C GLY A 85 5.82 -1.07 -1.07
N GLN A 86 6.97 -1.28 -0.41
CA GLN A 86 7.37 -0.50 0.75
C GLN A 86 7.57 0.98 0.40
N HIS A 87 8.25 1.28 -0.71
CA HIS A 87 8.40 2.67 -1.16
C HIS A 87 7.06 3.34 -1.44
N HIS A 88 6.13 2.65 -2.10
CA HIS A 88 4.80 3.19 -2.37
C HIS A 88 4.03 3.50 -1.07
N TRP A 89 4.01 2.57 -0.13
CA TRP A 89 3.32 2.73 1.14
C TRP A 89 3.91 3.86 2.00
N THR A 90 5.25 3.94 2.08
CA THR A 90 5.92 5.04 2.80
C THR A 90 5.60 6.36 2.14
N ASN A 91 5.73 6.47 0.81
CA ASN A 91 5.40 7.69 0.07
C ASN A 91 3.94 8.13 0.25
N GLN A 92 3.00 7.19 0.33
CA GLN A 92 1.59 7.49 0.59
C GLN A 92 1.38 8.16 1.96
N ARG A 93 2.21 7.82 2.95
CA ARG A 93 2.08 8.30 4.34
C ARG A 93 2.98 9.48 4.68
N THR A 94 4.18 9.54 4.13
CA THR A 94 5.15 10.62 4.37
C THR A 94 5.06 11.73 3.34
N GLY A 95 4.53 11.44 2.15
CA GLY A 95 4.58 12.33 0.99
C GLY A 95 5.81 12.09 0.11
N VAL A 96 5.85 12.77 -1.04
CA VAL A 96 6.92 12.69 -2.04
C VAL A 96 7.67 14.02 -2.15
N LYS A 97 8.89 14.00 -2.71
CA LYS A 97 9.75 15.20 -2.93
C LYS A 97 10.20 15.91 -1.64
N LEU A 98 10.37 15.16 -0.57
CA LEU A 98 10.96 15.66 0.68
C LEU A 98 12.47 15.85 0.55
N SER A 99 13.05 16.75 1.34
CA SER A 99 14.50 16.79 1.49
C SER A 99 15.01 15.48 2.13
N PRO A 100 16.27 15.08 1.91
CA PRO A 100 16.78 13.81 2.45
C PRO A 100 16.62 13.69 3.97
N TYR A 101 16.83 14.78 4.70
CA TYR A 101 16.66 14.81 6.15
C TYR A 101 15.20 14.61 6.56
N GLU A 102 14.27 15.34 5.93
CA GLU A 102 12.84 15.22 6.21
C GLU A 102 12.31 13.84 5.85
N ALA A 103 12.77 13.26 4.74
CA ALA A 103 12.40 11.91 4.33
C ALA A 103 12.80 10.88 5.40
N VAL A 104 14.04 10.96 5.91
CA VAL A 104 14.51 10.05 6.97
C VAL A 104 13.72 10.24 8.26
N GLU A 105 13.49 11.49 8.69
CA GLU A 105 12.81 11.76 9.95
C GLU A 105 11.31 11.39 9.90
N THR A 106 10.63 11.62 8.77
CA THR A 106 9.23 11.22 8.58
C THR A 106 9.07 9.71 8.46
N ALA A 107 9.96 9.03 7.72
CA ALA A 107 9.99 7.56 7.67
C ALA A 107 10.23 6.96 9.06
N ARG A 108 11.18 7.51 9.83
CA ARG A 108 11.43 7.08 11.22
C ARG A 108 10.17 7.18 12.08
N LYS A 109 9.46 8.31 12.05
CA LYS A 109 8.21 8.50 12.80
C LYS A 109 7.14 7.49 12.40
N LEU A 110 7.03 7.23 11.10
CA LEU A 110 6.08 6.27 10.56
C LEU A 110 6.39 4.83 11.00
N ASP A 111 7.67 4.43 10.97
CA ASP A 111 8.12 3.12 11.43
C ASP A 111 7.81 2.93 12.93
N PHE A 112 8.08 3.95 13.75
CA PHE A 112 7.74 3.92 15.18
C PHE A 112 6.24 3.77 15.43
N GLN A 113 5.41 4.54 14.71
CA GLN A 113 3.96 4.42 14.83
C GLN A 113 3.48 3.02 14.46
N THR A 114 3.98 2.48 13.35
CA THR A 114 3.62 1.14 12.87
C THR A 114 4.07 0.06 13.85
N ALA A 115 5.26 0.17 14.43
CA ALA A 115 5.74 -0.74 15.45
C ALA A 115 4.87 -0.72 16.71
N CYS A 116 4.45 0.47 17.16
CA CYS A 116 3.50 0.60 18.26
C CYS A 116 2.15 -0.02 17.91
N GLU A 117 1.59 0.24 16.73
CA GLU A 117 0.32 -0.34 16.29
C GLU A 117 0.36 -1.88 16.23
N VAL A 118 1.46 -2.44 15.73
CA VAL A 118 1.66 -3.90 15.69
C VAL A 118 1.74 -4.46 17.10
N LYS A 119 2.51 -3.81 17.99
CA LYS A 119 2.64 -4.21 19.39
C LYS A 119 1.28 -4.17 20.10
N ASP A 120 0.55 -3.07 19.99
CA ASP A 120 -0.77 -2.89 20.59
C ASP A 120 -1.76 -3.94 20.05
N SER A 121 -1.69 -4.25 18.75
CA SER A 121 -2.52 -5.28 18.13
C SER A 121 -2.22 -6.67 18.68
N LEU A 122 -0.95 -6.98 18.93
CA LEU A 122 -0.54 -8.26 19.53
C LEU A 122 -0.94 -8.36 21.00
N GLU A 123 -0.82 -7.28 21.78
CA GLU A 123 -1.17 -7.25 23.20
C GLU A 123 -2.69 -7.28 23.45
N THR A 124 -3.45 -6.51 22.66
CA THR A 124 -4.91 -6.37 22.84
C THR A 124 -5.73 -7.37 22.02
N GLY A 125 -5.13 -7.98 20.99
CA GLY A 125 -5.84 -8.79 20.00
C GLY A 125 -6.73 -7.99 19.04
N ILE A 126 -6.73 -6.64 19.13
CA ILE A 126 -7.56 -5.76 18.31
C ILE A 126 -6.69 -5.17 17.20
N LEU A 127 -6.91 -5.61 15.96
CA LEU A 127 -6.20 -5.09 14.79
C LEU A 127 -6.59 -3.64 14.47
N HIS A 128 -5.63 -2.89 13.93
CA HIS A 128 -5.87 -1.54 13.42
C HIS A 128 -6.97 -1.55 12.33
N ASN A 129 -8.14 -0.99 12.65
CA ASN A 129 -9.24 -0.88 11.71
C ASN A 129 -9.11 0.42 10.89
N ASN A 130 -8.61 0.27 9.66
CA ASN A 130 -8.52 1.32 8.65
C ASN A 130 -9.87 2.01 8.35
N SER A 131 -11.00 1.33 8.56
CA SER A 131 -12.35 1.89 8.41
C SER A 131 -12.85 2.68 9.63
N ASN A 132 -12.08 2.72 10.72
CA ASN A 132 -12.43 3.39 11.97
C ASN A 132 -11.45 4.51 12.35
N ASN A 133 -10.69 5.04 11.37
CA ASN A 133 -9.90 6.25 11.57
C ASN A 133 -10.82 7.43 11.95
N ILE A 134 -10.35 8.34 12.80
CA ILE A 134 -11.06 9.56 13.23
C ILE A 134 -11.60 10.34 12.04
N LEU A 135 -10.82 10.47 10.96
CA LEU A 135 -11.25 11.17 9.73
C LEU A 135 -12.44 10.47 9.06
N HIS A 136 -12.41 9.13 8.96
CA HIS A 136 -13.53 8.35 8.45
C HIS A 136 -14.76 8.44 9.37
N ARG A 137 -14.57 8.42 10.69
CA ARG A 137 -15.65 8.60 11.66
C ARG A 137 -16.29 9.99 11.53
N MET A 138 -15.48 11.03 11.39
CA MET A 138 -15.96 12.39 11.16
C MET A 138 -16.71 12.50 9.83
N GLY A 139 -16.12 12.03 8.72
CA GLY A 139 -16.78 12.03 7.42
C GLY A 139 -18.13 11.30 7.43
N ARG A 140 -18.20 10.11 8.05
CA ARG A 140 -19.45 9.37 8.22
C ARG A 140 -20.46 10.09 9.12
N LYS A 141 -20.01 10.82 10.15
CA LYS A 141 -20.89 11.63 11.00
C LYS A 141 -21.48 12.80 10.22
N VAL A 142 -20.67 13.52 9.46
CA VAL A 142 -21.12 14.61 8.58
C VAL A 142 -22.10 14.07 7.54
N GLN A 143 -21.78 12.97 6.86
CA GLN A 143 -22.67 12.37 5.88
C GLN A 143 -24.02 11.96 6.47
N ARG A 144 -24.03 11.37 7.68
CA ARG A 144 -25.28 11.05 8.39
C ARG A 144 -26.10 12.30 8.68
N SER A 145 -25.46 13.38 9.12
CA SER A 145 -26.12 14.66 9.35
C SER A 145 -26.74 15.24 8.07
N VAL A 146 -25.99 15.22 6.97
CA VAL A 146 -26.46 15.72 5.66
C VAL A 146 -27.64 14.89 5.16
N ASN A 147 -27.56 13.56 5.25
CA ASN A 147 -28.62 12.66 4.82
C ASN A 147 -29.88 12.82 5.68
N ALA A 148 -29.74 13.02 7.00
CA ALA A 148 -30.87 13.30 7.88
C ALA A 148 -31.57 14.62 7.50
N ALA A 149 -30.79 15.68 7.25
CA ALA A 149 -31.34 16.96 6.81
C ALA A 149 -32.00 16.88 5.41
N ALA A 150 -31.46 16.07 4.50
CA ALA A 150 -32.07 15.83 3.19
C ALA A 150 -33.42 15.11 3.33
N LYS A 151 -33.46 14.01 4.10
CA LYS A 151 -34.71 13.27 4.37
C LYS A 151 -35.76 14.12 5.06
N SER A 152 -35.37 14.96 6.02
CA SER A 152 -36.31 15.87 6.69
C SER A 152 -36.91 16.90 5.73
N ARG A 153 -36.13 17.42 4.78
CA ARG A 153 -36.64 18.35 3.76
C ARG A 153 -37.60 17.66 2.80
N GLU A 154 -37.31 16.43 2.42
CA GLU A 154 -38.15 15.64 1.53
C GLU A 154 -39.47 15.25 2.20
N ALA A 155 -39.43 14.82 3.46
CA ALA A 155 -40.62 14.59 4.26
C ALA A 155 -41.48 15.86 4.43
N GLY A 156 -40.85 17.03 4.61
CA GLY A 156 -41.56 18.31 4.68
C GLY A 156 -42.31 18.65 3.38
N LYS A 157 -41.71 18.38 2.21
CA LYS A 157 -42.37 18.58 0.91
C LYS A 157 -43.54 17.63 0.70
N GLN A 158 -43.37 16.36 1.06
CA GLN A 158 -44.45 15.37 0.98
C GLN A 158 -45.63 15.76 1.88
N LEU A 159 -45.35 16.28 3.08
CA LEU A 159 -46.38 16.75 3.99
C LEU A 159 -47.20 17.91 3.37
N THR A 160 -46.51 18.92 2.81
CA THR A 160 -47.20 20.05 2.16
C THR A 160 -48.02 19.59 0.95
N GLU A 161 -47.50 18.68 0.12
CA GLU A 161 -48.26 18.14 -1.02
C GLU A 161 -49.50 17.35 -0.56
N THR A 162 -49.40 16.59 0.53
CA THR A 162 -50.56 15.88 1.08
C THR A 162 -51.61 16.82 1.65
N GLU A 163 -51.19 17.92 2.29
CA GLU A 163 -52.11 18.95 2.82
C GLU A 163 -52.87 19.65 1.69
N GLU A 164 -52.18 20.01 0.59
CA GLU A 164 -52.79 20.62 -0.59
C GLU A 164 -53.78 19.68 -1.29
N LEU A 165 -53.42 18.41 -1.49
CA LEU A 165 -54.31 17.41 -2.07
C LEU A 165 -55.55 17.16 -1.21
N GLN A 166 -55.39 17.18 0.12
CA GLN A 166 -56.49 16.97 1.05
C GLN A 166 -57.45 18.16 1.08
N ALA A 167 -56.94 19.39 0.94
CA ALA A 167 -57.76 20.58 0.76
C ALA A 167 -58.58 20.51 -0.55
N GLN A 168 -57.96 20.16 -1.67
CA GLN A 168 -58.65 19.99 -2.96
C GLN A 168 -59.71 18.89 -2.92
N TYR A 169 -59.44 17.79 -2.21
CA TYR A 169 -60.39 16.70 -2.04
C TYR A 169 -61.64 17.13 -1.25
N GLU A 170 -61.47 17.86 -0.15
CA GLU A 170 -62.60 18.36 0.65
C GLU A 170 -63.41 19.43 -0.10
N GLU A 171 -62.77 20.30 -0.90
CA GLU A 171 -63.48 21.23 -1.80
C GLU A 171 -64.30 20.50 -2.86
N ALA A 172 -63.72 19.51 -3.56
CA ALA A 172 -64.42 18.72 -4.57
C ALA A 172 -65.58 17.92 -3.98
N LYS A 173 -65.42 17.40 -2.75
CA LYS A 173 -66.47 16.70 -2.01
C LYS A 173 -67.59 17.64 -1.57
N ALA A 174 -67.29 18.86 -1.18
CA ALA A 174 -68.30 19.87 -0.85
C ALA A 174 -69.13 20.27 -2.08
N VAL A 175 -68.48 20.47 -3.23
CA VAL A 175 -69.16 20.77 -4.51
C VAL A 175 -70.09 19.61 -4.92
N LYS A 176 -69.64 18.35 -4.80
CA LYS A 176 -70.45 17.17 -5.11
C LYS A 176 -71.65 16.98 -4.18
N LYS A 177 -71.62 17.55 -2.97
CA LYS A 177 -72.71 17.49 -1.98
C LYS A 177 -73.79 18.55 -2.20
N LEU A 178 -73.49 19.57 -3.01
CA LEU A 178 -74.38 20.69 -3.38
C LEU A 178 -75.06 20.50 -4.75
N SER A 179 -74.57 19.54 -5.56
CA SER A 179 -75.21 19.04 -6.78
C SER A 179 -76.15 17.88 -6.48
#